data_AF-A0A1I6RDS0-F1
#
_entry.id   AF-A0A1I6RDS0-F1
#
_cell.length_a   1.000
_cell.length_b   1.000
_cell.length_c   1.000
_cell.angle_alpha   90.00
_cell.angle_beta   90.00
_cell.angle_gamma   90.00
#
_symmetry.space_group_name_H-M   'P 1'
#
loop_
_entity.id
_entity.type
_entity.pdbx_description
1 polymer ?
#
loop_
_entity_poly.entity_id
_entity_poly.type
_entity_poly.pdbx_seq_one_letter_code
_entity_poly.pdbx_strand_id
1 'polypeptide(L)'
;MANVHVMLWFDTEDYITKESEEALLAVVQLLNNRNIKGIFKIVGEKARKLERNNRQDIIEQLAQHEIGYHTDWHSVHPTVSEYLESYGFADGAAEYALRERMGLEDVTRITGQSSRCYGQAGYSWAPQTFPVLRSWGIPVYLDVHDQITLDHKPFWYGGLLNLTDMKGIMRMELREDGLEEGMAVFDQLYDELTLEDGEGLISIYYHPCEFACTGFWDGVNYNKGHNTPRDQWQPAPLRPAGEMERYIDMLGKFIDHTRTKSNVNYITSMEAYEMEKSNRKPLQASDIRAIAAGISNELNYTVFQDYSLSASELHAVFCRYLLGQDLIPELIYGPENETQSDPAEPVRVADIKQAISGQYPGLLDDMQLPDYFNVAGYRINPVDLTCTLAAVIANGYEDEDRIEIITGAVLKSKVHARTDENWGPQWSPFPPELKVPNLIRLSQLQTWTLKPALF
;
A
#
# COMPACT_ATOMS: atom_id res chain seq x y z
N MET A 1 12.42 24.16 11.50
CA MET A 1 12.58 23.42 10.24
C MET A 1 12.19 22.00 10.55
N ALA A 2 11.24 21.44 9.80
CA ALA A 2 10.90 20.02 9.89
C ALA A 2 12.15 19.15 9.68
N ASN A 3 12.20 17.96 10.26
CA ASN A 3 13.19 16.99 9.79
C ASN A 3 12.72 16.45 8.44
N VAL A 4 13.68 16.10 7.58
CA VAL A 4 13.41 15.46 6.31
C VAL A 4 13.97 14.05 6.37
N HIS A 5 13.13 13.06 6.15
CA HIS A 5 13.52 11.67 6.20
C HIS A 5 13.53 11.08 4.80
N VAL A 6 14.64 10.42 4.47
CA VAL A 6 14.89 9.84 3.17
C VAL A 6 14.74 8.32 3.27
N MET A 7 13.78 7.77 2.54
CA MET A 7 13.70 6.34 2.29
C MET A 7 14.38 6.04 0.97
N LEU A 8 15.48 5.30 1.01
CA LEU A 8 16.20 4.86 -0.18
C LEU A 8 15.94 3.38 -0.40
N TRP A 9 15.22 3.04 -1.47
CA TRP A 9 14.74 1.69 -1.69
C TRP A 9 15.03 1.14 -3.09
N PHE A 10 15.08 -0.19 -3.16
CA PHE A 10 15.53 -0.94 -4.31
C PHE A 10 14.61 -2.10 -4.62
N ASP A 11 13.99 -2.08 -5.80
CA ASP A 11 13.26 -3.23 -6.35
C ASP A 11 14.26 -4.21 -6.95
N THR A 12 14.46 -5.32 -6.24
CA THR A 12 15.49 -6.32 -6.49
C THR A 12 14.87 -7.50 -7.23
N GLU A 13 14.63 -7.28 -8.52
CA GLU A 13 13.74 -8.10 -9.35
C GLU A 13 14.44 -8.96 -10.41
N ASP A 14 15.58 -8.52 -10.96
CA ASP A 14 16.24 -9.23 -12.05
C ASP A 14 16.93 -10.53 -11.59
N TYR A 15 16.29 -11.67 -11.82
CA TYR A 15 16.84 -13.01 -11.53
C TYR A 15 17.42 -13.72 -12.77
N ILE A 16 17.54 -13.03 -13.91
CA ILE A 16 18.03 -13.59 -15.18
C ILE A 16 19.44 -13.08 -15.50
N THR A 17 19.65 -11.77 -15.44
CA THR A 17 20.91 -11.12 -15.84
C THR A 17 21.94 -11.27 -14.73
N LYS A 18 23.11 -11.84 -15.05
CA LYS A 18 24.17 -12.09 -14.06
C LYS A 18 24.75 -10.79 -13.50
N GLU A 19 24.96 -9.80 -14.37
CA GLU A 19 25.55 -8.50 -14.05
C GLU A 19 24.66 -7.70 -13.07
N SER A 20 23.36 -8.00 -13.01
CA SER A 20 22.46 -7.40 -12.01
C SER A 20 22.84 -7.78 -10.57
N GLU A 21 23.45 -8.96 -10.35
CA GLU A 21 23.93 -9.36 -9.03
C GLU A 21 25.19 -8.58 -8.63
N GLU A 22 26.08 -8.28 -9.58
CA GLU A 22 27.25 -7.43 -9.31
C GLU A 22 26.84 -5.99 -9.00
N ALA A 23 25.84 -5.46 -9.70
CA ALA A 23 25.26 -4.17 -9.39
C ALA A 23 24.62 -4.14 -8.00
N LEU A 24 23.85 -5.17 -7.63
CA LEU A 24 23.28 -5.31 -6.29
C LEU A 24 24.38 -5.32 -5.22
N LEU A 25 25.44 -6.11 -5.41
CA LEU A 25 26.59 -6.14 -4.51
C LEU A 25 27.21 -4.74 -4.35
N ALA A 26 27.44 -4.04 -5.46
CA ALA A 26 28.06 -2.72 -5.46
C ALA A 26 27.20 -1.67 -4.73
N VAL A 27 25.88 -1.68 -4.94
CA VAL A 27 24.94 -0.81 -4.22
C VAL A 27 24.97 -1.10 -2.72
N VAL A 28 24.84 -2.36 -2.32
CA VAL A 28 24.83 -2.74 -0.90
C VAL A 28 26.16 -2.35 -0.22
N GLN A 29 27.30 -2.59 -0.87
CA GLN A 29 28.62 -2.16 -0.38
C GLN A 29 28.72 -0.63 -0.26
N LEU A 30 28.21 0.12 -1.24
CA LEU A 30 28.18 1.58 -1.22
C LEU A 30 27.44 2.13 0.02
N LEU A 31 26.28 1.54 0.33
CA LEU A 31 25.45 1.94 1.48
C LEU A 31 26.09 1.55 2.82
N ASN A 32 26.59 0.32 2.93
CA ASN A 32 27.28 -0.18 4.13
C ASN A 32 28.50 0.70 4.46
N ASN A 33 29.31 1.05 3.46
CA ASN A 33 30.47 1.93 3.64
C ASN A 33 30.11 3.34 4.12
N ARG A 34 28.85 3.78 3.89
CA ARG A 34 28.33 5.07 4.34
C ARG A 34 27.50 4.98 5.62
N ASN A 35 27.30 3.77 6.15
CA ASN A 35 26.41 3.48 7.27
C ASN A 35 24.97 3.98 7.01
N ILE A 36 24.45 3.71 5.82
CA ILE A 36 23.09 4.03 5.42
C ILE A 36 22.30 2.74 5.27
N LYS A 37 21.11 2.70 5.88
CA LYS A 37 20.17 1.61 5.66
C LYS A 37 19.41 1.85 4.36
N GLY A 38 19.49 0.91 3.42
CA GLY A 38 18.56 0.82 2.30
C GLY A 38 17.38 -0.09 2.63
N ILE A 39 16.38 -0.08 1.76
CA ILE A 39 15.24 -1.00 1.79
C ILE A 39 15.27 -1.82 0.49
N PHE A 40 15.42 -3.14 0.58
CA PHE A 40 15.53 -4.02 -0.58
C PHE A 40 14.29 -4.89 -0.67
N LYS A 41 13.41 -4.58 -1.63
CA LYS A 41 12.23 -5.40 -1.94
C LYS A 41 12.68 -6.52 -2.88
N ILE A 42 12.60 -7.77 -2.42
CA ILE A 42 13.20 -8.92 -3.11
C ILE A 42 12.13 -9.83 -3.67
N VAL A 43 12.28 -10.19 -4.95
CA VAL A 43 11.47 -11.22 -5.63
C VAL A 43 11.86 -12.60 -5.11
N GLY A 44 10.88 -13.49 -4.89
CA GLY A 44 11.12 -14.86 -4.42
C GLY A 44 12.14 -15.63 -5.26
N GLU A 45 11.98 -15.62 -6.59
CA GLU A 45 12.95 -16.26 -7.49
C GLU A 45 14.32 -15.57 -7.49
N LYS A 46 14.40 -14.25 -7.23
CA LYS A 46 15.69 -13.56 -7.06
C LYS A 46 16.42 -14.05 -5.82
N ALA A 47 15.74 -14.19 -4.69
CA ALA A 47 16.35 -14.77 -3.49
C ALA A 47 16.87 -16.20 -3.78
N ARG A 48 16.04 -17.05 -4.40
CA ARG A 48 16.45 -18.41 -4.80
C ARG A 48 17.63 -18.39 -5.78
N LYS A 49 17.70 -17.41 -6.68
CA LYS A 49 18.80 -17.27 -7.64
C LYS A 49 20.11 -16.94 -6.95
N LEU A 50 20.11 -16.01 -5.99
CA LEU A 50 21.29 -15.67 -5.19
C LEU A 50 21.81 -16.90 -4.43
N GLU A 51 20.90 -17.67 -3.81
CA GLU A 51 21.24 -18.92 -3.11
C GLU A 51 21.88 -19.94 -4.07
N ARG A 52 21.22 -20.23 -5.21
CA ARG A 52 21.73 -21.20 -6.21
C ARG A 52 23.08 -20.79 -6.81
N ASN A 53 23.32 -19.49 -6.95
CA ASN A 53 24.57 -18.94 -7.46
C ASN A 53 25.65 -18.82 -6.37
N ASN A 54 25.37 -19.23 -5.12
CA ASN A 54 26.26 -19.11 -3.96
C ASN A 54 26.69 -17.66 -3.67
N ARG A 55 25.78 -16.69 -3.86
CA ARG A 55 26.01 -15.25 -3.60
C ARG A 55 25.88 -14.88 -2.13
N GLN A 56 26.57 -15.64 -1.29
CA GLN A 56 26.59 -15.40 0.16
C GLN A 56 27.18 -14.03 0.49
N ASP A 57 28.10 -13.53 -0.34
CA ASP A 57 28.68 -12.20 -0.28
C ASP A 57 27.65 -11.06 -0.37
N ILE A 58 26.55 -11.27 -1.10
CA ILE A 58 25.41 -10.34 -1.16
C ILE A 58 24.50 -10.55 0.05
N ILE A 59 24.12 -11.80 0.31
CA ILE A 59 23.15 -12.16 1.36
C ILE A 59 23.61 -11.66 2.74
N GLU A 60 24.90 -11.84 3.07
CA GLU A 60 25.45 -11.39 4.36
C GLU A 60 25.43 -9.88 4.51
N GLN A 61 25.63 -9.14 3.42
CA GLN A 61 25.64 -7.68 3.47
C GLN A 61 24.25 -7.07 3.51
N LEU A 62 23.24 -7.75 2.94
CA LEU A 62 21.83 -7.38 3.07
C LEU A 62 21.33 -7.41 4.52
N ALA A 63 22.02 -8.10 5.44
CA ALA A 63 21.67 -8.15 6.85
C ALA A 63 21.68 -6.78 7.57
N GLN A 64 22.31 -5.76 6.98
CA GLN A 64 22.33 -4.39 7.51
C GLN A 64 21.18 -3.51 6.98
N HIS A 65 20.32 -4.07 6.14
CA HIS A 65 19.27 -3.36 5.41
C HIS A 65 17.90 -3.96 5.70
N GLU A 66 16.85 -3.16 5.48
CA GLU A 66 15.49 -3.65 5.58
C GLU A 66 15.13 -4.50 4.36
N ILE A 67 14.48 -5.63 4.57
CA ILE A 67 14.00 -6.50 3.50
C ILE A 67 12.50 -6.27 3.30
N GLY A 68 12.09 -6.15 2.04
CA GLY A 68 10.71 -6.13 1.60
C GLY A 68 10.39 -7.32 0.70
N TYR A 69 9.10 -7.62 0.53
CA TYR A 69 8.62 -8.63 -0.41
C TYR A 69 8.18 -7.99 -1.72
N HIS A 70 8.50 -8.64 -2.84
CA HIS A 70 8.24 -8.10 -4.18
C HIS A 70 7.64 -9.14 -5.13
N THR A 71 6.72 -9.96 -4.61
CA THR A 71 6.11 -11.14 -5.30
C THR A 71 7.10 -12.29 -5.57
N ASP A 72 6.59 -13.47 -5.91
CA ASP A 72 7.40 -14.68 -6.08
C ASP A 72 8.11 -14.69 -7.45
N TRP A 73 7.39 -14.27 -8.50
CA TRP A 73 7.85 -14.34 -9.89
C TRP A 73 7.80 -13.00 -10.64
N HIS A 74 7.32 -11.92 -10.01
CA HIS A 74 7.31 -10.57 -10.55
C HIS A 74 6.49 -10.42 -11.84
N SER A 75 7.10 -10.66 -13.00
CA SER A 75 6.54 -10.40 -14.33
C SER A 75 6.05 -11.65 -15.06
N VAL A 76 6.13 -12.84 -14.44
CA VAL A 76 5.63 -14.08 -15.08
C VAL A 76 4.09 -14.05 -15.18
N HIS A 77 3.57 -14.37 -16.37
CA HIS A 77 2.13 -14.39 -16.61
C HIS A 77 1.44 -15.68 -16.11
N PRO A 78 0.19 -15.59 -15.63
CA PRO A 78 -0.53 -14.34 -15.35
C PRO A 78 0.07 -13.61 -14.15
N THR A 79 0.25 -12.30 -14.27
CA THR A 79 0.71 -11.43 -13.17
C THR A 79 -0.42 -11.24 -12.13
N VAL A 80 -0.10 -10.61 -10.99
CA VAL A 80 -1.04 -10.39 -9.87
C VAL A 80 -2.36 -9.80 -10.33
N SER A 81 -2.34 -8.70 -11.09
CA SER A 81 -3.56 -8.08 -11.61
C SER A 81 -4.31 -8.99 -12.59
N GLU A 82 -3.60 -9.73 -13.45
CA GLU A 82 -4.24 -10.58 -14.46
C GLU A 82 -5.02 -11.74 -13.84
N TYR A 83 -4.45 -12.44 -12.85
CA TYR A 83 -5.17 -13.55 -12.25
C TYR A 83 -6.23 -13.06 -11.26
N LEU A 84 -5.97 -11.99 -10.48
CA LEU A 84 -6.93 -11.49 -9.48
C LEU A 84 -8.12 -10.73 -10.05
N GLU A 85 -8.03 -10.21 -11.29
CA GLU A 85 -9.16 -9.55 -11.93
C GLU A 85 -10.41 -10.44 -11.96
N SER A 86 -10.24 -11.76 -12.07
CA SER A 86 -11.35 -12.72 -12.10
C SER A 86 -11.93 -13.11 -10.74
N TYR A 87 -11.39 -12.59 -9.62
CA TYR A 87 -11.78 -12.99 -8.27
C TYR A 87 -12.54 -11.89 -7.51
N GLY A 88 -13.44 -12.34 -6.62
CA GLY A 88 -13.96 -11.50 -5.55
C GLY A 88 -12.88 -11.08 -4.55
N PHE A 89 -13.24 -10.27 -3.56
CA PHE A 89 -12.28 -9.75 -2.58
C PHE A 89 -11.74 -10.87 -1.69
N ALA A 90 -12.62 -11.64 -1.05
CA ALA A 90 -12.22 -12.71 -0.15
C ALA A 90 -11.53 -13.88 -0.87
N ASP A 91 -12.13 -14.37 -1.96
CA ASP A 91 -11.55 -15.47 -2.74
C ASP A 91 -10.23 -15.07 -3.40
N GLY A 92 -10.11 -13.81 -3.85
CA GLY A 92 -8.86 -13.29 -4.41
C GLY A 92 -7.75 -13.16 -3.37
N ALA A 93 -8.09 -12.81 -2.12
CA ALA A 93 -7.11 -12.80 -1.03
C ALA A 93 -6.59 -14.23 -0.76
N ALA A 94 -7.48 -15.23 -0.73
CA ALA A 94 -7.09 -16.63 -0.59
C ALA A 94 -6.20 -17.11 -1.75
N GLU A 95 -6.53 -16.73 -2.99
CA GLU A 95 -5.74 -17.09 -4.18
C GLU A 95 -4.36 -16.44 -4.17
N TYR A 96 -4.27 -15.15 -3.84
CA TYR A 96 -2.99 -14.45 -3.69
C TYR A 96 -2.13 -15.12 -2.62
N ALA A 97 -2.71 -15.40 -1.44
CA ALA A 97 -2.01 -16.09 -0.36
C ALA A 97 -1.48 -17.45 -0.81
N LEU A 98 -2.27 -18.24 -1.55
CA LEU A 98 -1.87 -19.54 -2.05
C LEU A 98 -0.67 -19.46 -3.01
N ARG A 99 -0.68 -18.49 -3.94
CA ARG A 99 0.37 -18.35 -4.97
C ARG A 99 1.67 -17.77 -4.43
N GLU A 100 1.55 -16.77 -3.58
CA GLU A 100 2.69 -15.92 -3.20
C GLU A 100 3.37 -16.36 -1.90
N ARG A 101 2.73 -17.22 -1.08
CA ARG A 101 3.26 -17.63 0.23
C ARG A 101 4.67 -18.21 0.15
N MET A 102 4.93 -19.09 -0.81
CA MET A 102 6.24 -19.74 -0.94
C MET A 102 7.35 -18.72 -1.26
N GLY A 103 7.04 -17.71 -2.08
CA GLY A 103 8.00 -16.65 -2.40
C GLY A 103 8.42 -15.87 -1.16
N LEU A 104 7.45 -15.47 -0.32
CA LEU A 104 7.73 -14.79 0.94
C LEU A 104 8.55 -15.66 1.90
N GLU A 105 8.18 -16.94 2.03
CA GLU A 105 8.88 -17.89 2.90
C GLU A 105 10.34 -18.10 2.45
N ASP A 106 10.58 -18.19 1.14
CA ASP A 106 11.93 -18.29 0.58
C ASP A 106 12.75 -17.02 0.80
N VAL A 107 12.17 -15.83 0.59
CA VAL A 107 12.86 -14.56 0.90
C VAL A 107 13.27 -14.54 2.37
N THR A 108 12.36 -14.91 3.28
CA THR A 108 12.64 -14.94 4.72
C THR A 108 13.74 -15.92 5.07
N ARG A 109 13.65 -17.16 4.54
CA ARG A 109 14.61 -18.23 4.79
C ARG A 109 16.01 -17.88 4.29
N ILE A 110 16.10 -17.31 3.09
CA ILE A 110 17.39 -17.05 2.41
C ILE A 110 18.07 -15.80 2.97
N THR A 111 17.32 -14.74 3.23
CA THR A 111 17.88 -13.50 3.79
C THR A 111 18.05 -13.56 5.32
N GLY A 112 17.36 -14.48 5.99
CA GLY A 112 17.30 -14.56 7.45
C GLY A 112 16.46 -13.46 8.10
N GLN A 113 15.70 -12.68 7.31
CA GLN A 113 14.93 -11.53 7.79
C GLN A 113 13.47 -11.63 7.34
N SER A 114 12.52 -11.30 8.22
CA SER A 114 11.13 -11.14 7.83
C SER A 114 10.94 -9.87 7.00
N SER A 115 10.19 -9.97 5.91
CA SER A 115 9.84 -8.80 5.10
C SER A 115 9.02 -7.79 5.90
N ARG A 116 9.35 -6.51 5.79
CA ARG A 116 8.72 -5.40 6.53
C ARG A 116 7.86 -4.47 5.68
N CYS A 117 8.13 -4.45 4.38
CA CYS A 117 7.31 -3.76 3.41
C CYS A 117 6.99 -4.66 2.22
N TYR A 118 6.02 -4.23 1.43
CA TYR A 118 5.68 -4.81 0.14
C TYR A 118 5.73 -3.72 -0.93
N GLY A 119 6.23 -4.07 -2.11
CA GLY A 119 5.99 -3.31 -3.34
C GLY A 119 5.51 -4.27 -4.41
N GLN A 120 4.60 -3.84 -5.26
CA GLN A 120 4.08 -4.68 -6.34
C GLN A 120 5.05 -4.73 -7.51
N ALA A 121 4.90 -5.75 -8.36
CA ALA A 121 5.64 -5.81 -9.60
C ALA A 121 5.08 -4.78 -10.62
N GLY A 122 5.87 -3.75 -10.95
CA GLY A 122 5.47 -2.72 -11.92
C GLY A 122 4.09 -2.13 -11.66
N TYR A 123 3.17 -2.21 -12.63
CA TYR A 123 1.78 -1.73 -12.48
C TYR A 123 0.81 -2.85 -12.05
N SER A 124 1.31 -4.00 -11.59
CA SER A 124 0.53 -5.18 -11.18
C SER A 124 -0.05 -5.06 -9.77
N TRP A 125 -0.98 -4.13 -9.60
CA TRP A 125 -1.67 -3.86 -8.34
C TRP A 125 -2.98 -4.65 -8.19
N ALA A 126 -3.38 -4.98 -6.97
CA ALA A 126 -4.71 -5.52 -6.65
C ALA A 126 -5.08 -5.28 -5.17
N PRO A 127 -6.34 -4.90 -4.83
CA PRO A 127 -6.73 -4.61 -3.45
C PRO A 127 -6.79 -5.87 -2.58
N GLN A 128 -6.99 -7.05 -3.19
CA GLN A 128 -7.08 -8.32 -2.46
C GLN A 128 -5.75 -8.70 -1.78
N THR A 129 -4.64 -8.07 -2.14
CA THR A 129 -3.33 -8.33 -1.53
C THR A 129 -3.24 -7.82 -0.09
N PHE A 130 -3.92 -6.72 0.23
CA PHE A 130 -3.84 -6.04 1.52
C PHE A 130 -4.20 -6.92 2.75
N PRO A 131 -5.35 -7.63 2.79
CA PRO A 131 -5.65 -8.53 3.90
C PRO A 131 -4.60 -9.65 4.06
N VAL A 132 -4.01 -10.13 2.94
CA VAL A 132 -2.97 -11.16 2.99
C VAL A 132 -1.68 -10.60 3.57
N LEU A 133 -1.21 -9.45 3.07
CA LEU A 133 0.00 -8.79 3.57
C LEU A 133 -0.10 -8.48 5.06
N ARG A 134 -1.29 -8.05 5.51
CA ARG A 134 -1.56 -7.85 6.93
C ARG A 134 -1.47 -9.15 7.74
N SER A 135 -2.09 -10.23 7.27
CA SER A 135 -2.00 -11.57 7.92
C SER A 135 -0.55 -12.11 7.96
N TRP A 136 0.30 -11.67 7.02
CA TRP A 136 1.72 -12.01 6.98
C TRP A 136 2.59 -11.11 7.87
N GLY A 137 2.00 -10.12 8.53
CA GLY A 137 2.73 -9.18 9.38
C GLY A 137 3.58 -8.19 8.59
N ILE A 138 3.18 -7.84 7.36
CA ILE A 138 3.82 -6.83 6.52
C ILE A 138 2.99 -5.53 6.62
N PRO A 139 3.43 -4.55 7.42
CA PRO A 139 2.61 -3.38 7.75
C PRO A 139 2.69 -2.22 6.74
N VAL A 140 3.68 -2.21 5.83
CA VAL A 140 3.93 -1.07 4.92
C VAL A 140 3.83 -1.49 3.46
N TYR A 141 3.14 -0.68 2.67
CA TYR A 141 3.13 -0.71 1.21
C TYR A 141 4.02 0.44 0.71
N LEU A 142 5.16 0.12 0.10
CA LEU A 142 6.17 1.08 -0.37
C LEU A 142 6.41 0.91 -1.86
N ASP A 143 5.96 1.89 -2.64
CA ASP A 143 5.93 1.79 -4.09
C ASP A 143 5.83 3.17 -4.78
N VAL A 144 5.83 3.17 -6.12
CA VAL A 144 5.49 4.33 -6.96
C VAL A 144 4.30 3.98 -7.84
N HIS A 145 3.11 4.28 -7.35
CA HIS A 145 1.87 4.00 -8.05
C HIS A 145 0.76 4.98 -7.66
N ASP A 146 -0.32 5.02 -8.44
CA ASP A 146 -1.40 6.01 -8.30
C ASP A 146 -2.82 5.39 -8.30
N GLN A 147 -2.95 4.08 -8.06
CA GLN A 147 -4.23 3.37 -7.98
C GLN A 147 -5.11 3.90 -6.83
N ILE A 148 -4.50 4.19 -5.69
CA ILE A 148 -5.10 4.88 -4.56
C ILE A 148 -4.20 6.08 -4.23
N THR A 149 -4.78 7.26 -4.06
CA THR A 149 -4.06 8.50 -3.76
C THR A 149 -4.74 9.28 -2.66
N LEU A 150 -3.97 10.03 -1.86
CA LEU A 150 -4.53 10.89 -0.82
C LEU A 150 -3.74 12.19 -0.72
N ASP A 151 -4.08 13.16 -1.58
CA ASP A 151 -3.53 14.52 -1.58
C ASP A 151 -2.00 14.58 -1.57
N HIS A 152 -1.36 13.61 -2.24
CA HIS A 152 0.10 13.42 -2.29
C HIS A 152 0.78 13.26 -0.92
N LYS A 153 0.07 12.66 0.05
CA LYS A 153 0.54 12.40 1.41
C LYS A 153 0.45 10.91 1.76
N PRO A 154 1.24 10.43 2.74
CA PRO A 154 1.07 9.10 3.32
C PRO A 154 -0.37 8.83 3.79
N PHE A 155 -0.84 7.61 3.59
CA PHE A 155 -2.20 7.21 3.95
C PHE A 155 -2.27 5.75 4.42
N TRP A 156 -3.33 5.41 5.14
CA TRP A 156 -3.69 4.03 5.42
C TRP A 156 -4.70 3.54 4.39
N TYR A 157 -4.48 2.35 3.85
CA TYR A 157 -5.45 1.65 3.00
C TYR A 157 -5.29 0.16 3.22
N GLY A 158 -6.41 -0.56 3.32
CA GLY A 158 -6.44 -1.99 3.58
C GLY A 158 -5.73 -2.41 4.88
N GLY A 159 -5.60 -1.49 5.84
CA GLY A 159 -4.90 -1.72 7.11
C GLY A 159 -3.37 -1.58 7.07
N LEU A 160 -2.79 -1.22 5.92
CA LEU A 160 -1.36 -0.98 5.74
C LEU A 160 -1.07 0.52 5.61
N LEU A 161 0.10 0.95 6.06
CA LEU A 161 0.62 2.28 5.78
C LEU A 161 1.14 2.31 4.33
N ASN A 162 0.61 3.18 3.51
CA ASN A 162 0.98 3.34 2.11
C ASN A 162 1.89 4.57 1.96
N LEU A 163 3.07 4.33 1.42
CA LEU A 163 4.11 5.32 1.14
C LEU A 163 4.34 5.35 -0.38
N THR A 164 3.33 5.87 -1.08
CA THR A 164 3.24 6.00 -2.55
C THR A 164 2.55 7.31 -2.90
N ASP A 165 2.62 7.74 -4.16
CA ASP A 165 2.06 9.01 -4.67
C ASP A 165 2.47 10.25 -3.83
N MET A 166 3.57 10.18 -3.09
CA MET A 166 4.01 11.29 -2.24
C MET A 166 4.70 12.37 -3.06
N LYS A 167 4.52 13.63 -2.65
CA LYS A 167 5.24 14.78 -3.23
C LYS A 167 6.75 14.58 -3.32
N GLY A 168 7.35 13.91 -2.33
CA GLY A 168 8.79 13.65 -2.25
C GLY A 168 9.31 12.42 -3.00
N ILE A 169 8.54 11.82 -3.91
CA ILE A 169 9.06 10.73 -4.76
C ILE A 169 10.02 11.30 -5.81
N MET A 170 11.25 10.79 -5.84
CA MET A 170 12.26 11.22 -6.82
C MET A 170 13.30 10.13 -7.10
N ARG A 171 14.16 10.39 -8.10
CA ARG A 171 15.42 9.67 -8.31
C ARG A 171 16.40 10.54 -9.09
N MET A 172 17.69 10.32 -8.87
CA MET A 172 18.75 10.83 -9.74
C MET A 172 18.87 9.89 -10.95
N GLU A 173 18.72 10.42 -12.16
CA GLU A 173 18.79 9.61 -13.38
C GLU A 173 20.19 9.08 -13.68
N LEU A 174 20.27 7.86 -14.22
CA LEU A 174 21.54 7.20 -14.55
C LEU A 174 21.99 7.56 -15.97
N ARG A 175 22.39 8.83 -16.14
CA ARG A 175 22.95 9.45 -17.36
C ARG A 175 23.95 10.56 -17.01
N GLU A 176 24.65 11.13 -17.99
CA GLU A 176 25.78 12.07 -17.79
C GLU A 176 25.48 13.27 -16.88
N ASP A 177 24.34 13.93 -17.07
CA ASP A 177 23.86 15.12 -16.36
C ASP A 177 22.96 14.80 -15.14
N GLY A 178 22.72 13.51 -14.86
CA GLY A 178 21.76 13.09 -13.84
C GLY A 178 22.10 13.52 -12.41
N LEU A 179 23.40 13.60 -12.08
CA LEU A 179 23.84 14.01 -10.74
C LEU A 179 23.47 15.45 -10.41
N GLU A 180 23.78 16.40 -11.32
CA GLU A 180 23.51 17.81 -11.09
C GLU A 180 22.00 18.09 -10.99
N GLU A 181 21.21 17.48 -11.88
CA GLU A 181 19.76 17.58 -11.85
C GLU A 181 19.16 16.95 -10.60
N GLY A 182 19.62 15.75 -10.22
CA GLY A 182 19.16 15.06 -9.01
C GLY A 182 19.44 15.88 -7.75
N MET A 183 20.63 16.48 -7.64
CA MET A 183 20.98 17.38 -6.53
C MET A 183 20.07 18.61 -6.48
N ALA A 184 19.78 19.23 -7.63
CA ALA A 184 18.89 20.39 -7.72
C ALA A 184 17.44 20.05 -7.34
N VAL A 185 16.91 18.92 -7.83
CA VAL A 185 15.57 18.44 -7.46
C VAL A 185 15.50 18.11 -5.97
N PHE A 186 16.52 17.45 -5.42
CA PHE A 186 16.58 17.17 -3.98
C PHE A 186 16.57 18.46 -3.16
N ASP A 187 17.38 19.46 -3.52
CA ASP A 187 17.45 20.74 -2.82
C ASP A 187 16.10 21.47 -2.85
N GLN A 188 15.41 21.45 -3.99
CA GLN A 188 14.07 22.01 -4.11
C GLN A 188 13.06 21.29 -3.20
N LEU A 189 13.00 19.95 -3.27
CA LEU A 189 12.09 19.16 -2.44
C LEU A 189 12.37 19.35 -0.95
N TYR A 190 13.65 19.40 -0.58
CA TYR A 190 14.09 19.69 0.78
C TYR A 190 13.61 21.07 1.25
N ASP A 191 13.80 22.12 0.45
CA ASP A 191 13.35 23.47 0.79
C ASP A 191 11.82 23.53 0.93
N GLU A 192 11.08 22.85 0.06
CA GLU A 192 9.62 22.78 0.14
C GLU A 192 9.12 22.04 1.39
N LEU A 193 9.67 20.85 1.66
CA LEU A 193 9.24 20.00 2.78
C LEU A 193 9.65 20.55 4.14
N THR A 194 10.75 21.30 4.23
CA THR A 194 11.18 21.91 5.51
C THR A 194 10.32 23.10 5.95
N LEU A 195 9.51 23.64 5.04
CA LEU A 195 8.53 24.70 5.29
C LEU A 195 7.16 24.16 5.73
N GLU A 196 6.90 22.87 5.55
CA GLU A 196 5.65 22.23 5.97
C GLU A 196 5.65 21.97 7.49
N ASP A 197 4.45 21.93 8.09
CA ASP A 197 4.28 21.54 9.49
C ASP A 197 4.39 20.01 9.60
N GLY A 198 5.28 19.50 10.45
CA GLY A 198 5.44 18.06 10.72
C GLY A 198 6.78 17.49 10.27
N GLU A 199 6.77 16.26 9.77
CA GLU A 199 7.93 15.54 9.25
C GLU A 199 7.86 15.46 7.72
N GLY A 200 8.93 15.83 7.02
CA GLY A 200 9.03 15.71 5.56
C GLY A 200 9.53 14.34 5.14
N LEU A 201 8.93 13.74 4.10
CA LEU A 201 9.36 12.44 3.56
C LEU A 201 9.82 12.57 2.11
N ILE A 202 11.01 12.06 1.81
CA ILE A 202 11.54 11.89 0.45
C ILE A 202 11.72 10.40 0.19
N SER A 203 11.18 9.91 -0.91
CA SER A 203 11.22 8.50 -1.33
C SER A 203 12.06 8.40 -2.60
N ILE A 204 13.23 7.79 -2.48
CA ILE A 204 14.21 7.63 -3.56
C ILE A 204 14.28 6.16 -3.95
N TYR A 205 14.14 5.87 -5.24
CA TYR A 205 14.00 4.49 -5.71
C TYR A 205 14.84 4.16 -6.93
N TYR A 206 15.29 2.91 -6.98
CA TYR A 206 16.05 2.32 -8.09
C TYR A 206 15.75 0.84 -8.22
N HIS A 207 16.18 0.24 -9.33
CA HIS A 207 16.32 -1.20 -9.45
C HIS A 207 17.82 -1.49 -9.61
N PRO A 208 18.42 -2.43 -8.84
CA PRO A 208 19.84 -2.71 -8.93
C PRO A 208 20.30 -3.05 -10.36
N CYS A 209 19.45 -3.70 -11.16
CA CYS A 209 19.75 -4.01 -12.56
C CYS A 209 20.03 -2.77 -13.42
N GLU A 210 19.44 -1.61 -13.12
CA GLU A 210 19.62 -0.37 -13.90
C GLU A 210 21.05 0.15 -13.89
N PHE A 211 21.85 -0.20 -12.88
CA PHE A 211 23.27 0.17 -12.84
C PHE A 211 24.12 -0.67 -13.80
N ALA A 212 23.67 -1.87 -14.17
CA ALA A 212 24.37 -2.75 -15.10
C ALA A 212 23.70 -2.83 -16.49
N CYS A 213 22.43 -2.43 -16.61
CA CYS A 213 21.61 -2.66 -17.79
C CYS A 213 21.02 -1.35 -18.34
N THR A 214 20.79 -1.29 -19.66
CA THR A 214 20.10 -0.18 -20.35
C THR A 214 18.61 -0.44 -20.56
N GLY A 215 18.13 -1.63 -20.21
CA GLY A 215 16.73 -2.00 -20.21
C GLY A 215 16.46 -3.09 -19.18
N PHE A 216 15.20 -3.52 -19.08
CA PHE A 216 14.77 -4.49 -18.08
C PHE A 216 14.68 -5.91 -18.65
N TRP A 217 15.01 -6.88 -17.80
CA TRP A 217 14.97 -8.31 -18.08
C TRP A 217 13.56 -8.79 -18.45
N ASP A 218 12.53 -8.20 -17.84
CA ASP A 218 11.14 -8.58 -18.08
C ASP A 218 10.59 -8.04 -19.39
N GLY A 219 11.01 -6.85 -19.83
CA GLY A 219 10.73 -6.34 -21.18
C GLY A 219 11.32 -7.20 -22.30
N VAL A 220 12.31 -8.05 -22.00
CA VAL A 220 12.88 -9.03 -22.94
C VAL A 220 12.13 -10.36 -22.89
N ASN A 221 11.77 -10.84 -21.69
CA ASN A 221 11.31 -12.21 -21.50
C ASN A 221 9.79 -12.35 -21.30
N TYR A 222 9.10 -11.30 -20.84
CA TYR A 222 7.69 -11.34 -20.47
C TYR A 222 6.80 -10.28 -21.13
N ASN A 223 7.33 -9.55 -22.10
CA ASN A 223 6.62 -8.42 -22.72
C ASN A 223 5.30 -8.83 -23.39
N LYS A 224 4.26 -8.01 -23.24
CA LYS A 224 2.96 -8.15 -23.91
C LYS A 224 2.23 -9.48 -23.63
N GLY A 225 2.26 -9.97 -22.40
CA GLY A 225 1.56 -11.19 -21.99
C GLY A 225 2.26 -12.49 -22.38
N HIS A 226 3.51 -12.43 -22.85
CA HIS A 226 4.24 -13.62 -23.27
C HIS A 226 5.03 -14.21 -22.10
N ASN A 227 5.15 -15.54 -22.04
CA ASN A 227 6.10 -16.19 -21.13
C ASN A 227 7.19 -16.85 -21.96
N THR A 228 8.39 -16.26 -22.00
CA THR A 228 9.54 -16.93 -22.61
C THR A 228 9.88 -18.19 -21.79
N PRO A 229 9.99 -19.37 -22.43
CA PRO A 229 10.41 -20.59 -21.75
C PRO A 229 11.75 -20.41 -21.05
N ARG A 230 11.90 -21.02 -19.87
CA ARG A 230 13.06 -20.79 -18.99
C ARG A 230 14.41 -21.13 -19.63
N ASP A 231 14.45 -22.15 -20.49
CA ASP A 231 15.63 -22.55 -21.25
C ASP A 231 16.00 -21.58 -22.38
N GLN A 232 15.12 -20.62 -22.67
CA GLN A 232 15.28 -19.59 -23.71
C GLN A 232 15.39 -18.18 -23.12
N TRP A 233 15.46 -18.04 -21.79
CA TRP A 233 15.61 -16.73 -21.16
C TRP A 233 16.87 -16.02 -21.63
N GLN A 234 16.72 -14.72 -21.88
CA GLN A 234 17.80 -13.85 -22.34
C GLN A 234 18.07 -12.76 -21.30
N PRO A 235 19.35 -12.38 -21.07
CA PRO A 235 19.67 -11.29 -20.18
C PRO A 235 19.14 -9.96 -20.72
N ALA A 236 18.99 -8.98 -19.82
CA ALA A 236 18.73 -7.61 -20.21
C ALA A 236 19.90 -7.02 -21.02
N PRO A 237 19.65 -6.01 -21.89
CA PRO A 237 20.73 -5.30 -22.58
C PRO A 237 21.70 -4.65 -21.58
N LEU A 238 22.98 -5.00 -21.67
CA LEU A 238 24.01 -4.51 -20.75
C LEU A 238 24.45 -3.09 -21.09
N ARG A 239 24.91 -2.37 -20.07
CA ARG A 239 25.67 -1.13 -20.24
C ARG A 239 27.09 -1.42 -20.71
N PRO A 240 27.76 -0.45 -21.36
CA PRO A 240 29.18 -0.54 -21.66
C PRO A 240 30.02 -0.73 -20.39
N ALA A 241 31.19 -1.36 -20.55
CA ALA A 241 32.13 -1.56 -19.46
C ALA A 241 32.54 -0.22 -18.81
N GLY A 242 32.57 -0.16 -17.48
CA GLY A 242 32.91 1.03 -16.71
C GLY A 242 31.71 1.94 -16.39
N GLU A 243 30.55 1.77 -17.05
CA GLU A 243 29.38 2.60 -16.73
C GLU A 243 28.76 2.24 -15.39
N MET A 244 28.73 0.97 -15.01
CA MET A 244 28.20 0.54 -13.72
C MET A 244 28.95 1.22 -12.58
N GLU A 245 30.27 1.15 -12.58
CA GLU A 245 31.13 1.78 -11.58
C GLU A 245 30.93 3.30 -11.56
N ARG A 246 30.78 3.93 -12.73
CA ARG A 246 30.48 5.36 -12.84
C ARG A 246 29.16 5.72 -12.17
N TYR A 247 28.09 4.97 -12.44
CA TYR A 247 26.77 5.27 -11.86
C TYR A 247 26.68 4.94 -10.37
N ILE A 248 27.39 3.92 -9.90
CA ILE A 248 27.55 3.64 -8.47
C ILE A 248 28.29 4.80 -7.77
N ASP A 249 29.36 5.32 -8.37
CA ASP A 249 30.07 6.51 -7.85
C ASP A 249 29.16 7.76 -7.86
N MET A 250 28.37 7.95 -8.91
CA MET A 250 27.39 9.04 -8.98
C MET A 250 26.33 8.94 -7.88
N LEU A 251 25.77 7.75 -7.62
CA LEU A 251 24.84 7.54 -6.50
C LEU A 251 25.51 7.88 -5.17
N GLY A 252 26.77 7.48 -4.98
CA GLY A 252 27.55 7.83 -3.80
C GLY A 252 27.66 9.34 -3.60
N LYS A 253 28.01 10.10 -4.65
CA LYS A 253 28.10 11.57 -4.62
C LYS A 253 26.75 12.23 -4.34
N PHE A 254 25.67 11.70 -4.93
CA PHE A 254 24.33 12.19 -4.69
C PHE A 254 23.93 12.00 -3.22
N ILE A 255 24.13 10.81 -2.66
CA ILE A 255 23.92 10.53 -1.24
C ILE A 255 24.74 11.49 -0.37
N ASP A 256 26.03 11.67 -0.68
CA ASP A 256 26.90 12.56 0.08
C ASP A 256 26.40 14.02 0.06
N HIS A 257 25.82 14.48 -1.07
CA HIS A 257 25.15 15.79 -1.18
C HIS A 257 23.93 15.89 -0.27
N THR A 258 23.02 14.92 -0.30
CA THR A 258 21.81 14.98 0.55
C THR A 258 22.15 15.10 2.03
N ARG A 259 23.25 14.45 2.47
CA ARG A 259 23.75 14.46 3.85
C ARG A 259 24.44 15.76 4.26
N THR A 260 24.63 16.71 3.33
CA THR A 260 25.10 18.05 3.69
C THR A 260 24.05 18.85 4.47
N LYS A 261 22.77 18.45 4.39
CA LYS A 261 21.67 19.05 5.14
C LYS A 261 21.61 18.43 6.54
N SER A 262 21.70 19.26 7.59
CA SER A 262 21.86 18.81 8.97
C SER A 262 20.64 18.13 9.60
N ASN A 263 19.47 18.28 9.00
CA ASN A 263 18.16 17.73 9.43
C ASN A 263 17.65 16.65 8.47
N VAL A 264 18.53 16.08 7.62
CA VAL A 264 18.22 14.93 6.77
C VAL A 264 18.69 13.65 7.44
N ASN A 265 17.78 12.68 7.57
CA ASN A 265 18.10 11.33 8.07
C ASN A 265 17.62 10.28 7.08
N TYR A 266 18.39 9.19 6.94
CA TYR A 266 17.94 8.03 6.18
C TYR A 266 17.19 7.09 7.10
N ILE A 267 15.97 6.72 6.70
CA ILE A 267 15.09 5.85 7.48
C ILE A 267 14.62 4.65 6.66
N THR A 268 14.25 3.58 7.35
CA THR A 268 13.56 2.43 6.74
C THR A 268 12.05 2.66 6.70
N SER A 269 11.31 1.76 6.04
CA SER A 269 9.85 1.84 6.00
C SER A 269 9.23 1.59 7.38
N MET A 270 9.86 0.76 8.22
CA MET A 270 9.41 0.52 9.59
C MET A 270 9.64 1.73 10.50
N GLU A 271 10.77 2.43 10.33
CA GLU A 271 11.02 3.67 11.05
C GLU A 271 9.96 4.73 10.65
N ALA A 272 9.58 4.80 9.37
CA ALA A 272 8.45 5.64 8.92
C ALA A 272 7.09 5.18 9.52
N TYR A 273 6.85 3.87 9.61
CA TYR A 273 5.66 3.31 10.25
C TYR A 273 5.54 3.68 11.74
N GLU A 274 6.67 3.65 12.47
CA GLU A 274 6.73 3.98 13.89
C GLU A 274 6.55 5.49 14.16
N MET A 275 6.84 6.34 13.17
CA MET A 275 6.61 7.78 13.25
C MET A 275 5.13 8.16 13.10
N GLU A 276 4.30 7.28 12.52
CA GLU A 276 2.87 7.52 12.36
C GLU A 276 2.18 7.64 13.72
N LYS A 277 1.56 8.79 13.99
CA LYS A 277 1.14 9.18 15.35
C LYS A 277 -0.37 9.16 15.59
N SER A 278 -1.18 8.59 14.68
CA SER A 278 -2.62 8.49 14.89
C SER A 278 -2.93 7.72 16.18
N ASN A 279 -3.78 8.32 17.01
CA ASN A 279 -4.23 7.71 18.26
C ASN A 279 -5.14 6.52 17.98
N ARG A 280 -4.92 5.43 18.74
CA ARG A 280 -5.65 4.16 18.62
C ARG A 280 -6.31 3.75 19.95
N LYS A 281 -6.33 4.65 20.93
CA LYS A 281 -6.95 4.41 22.24
C LYS A 281 -8.48 4.47 22.13
N PRO A 282 -9.21 3.92 23.12
CA PRO A 282 -10.66 4.06 23.16
C PRO A 282 -11.08 5.54 23.16
N LEU A 283 -12.03 5.88 22.30
CA LEU A 283 -12.66 7.21 22.23
C LEU A 283 -13.61 7.42 23.42
N GLN A 284 -13.89 8.68 23.76
CA GLN A 284 -14.93 8.98 24.74
C GLN A 284 -16.31 9.08 24.08
N ALA A 285 -17.37 8.81 24.85
CA ALA A 285 -18.74 8.96 24.38
C ALA A 285 -19.06 10.37 23.85
N SER A 286 -18.41 11.41 24.39
CA SER A 286 -18.51 12.78 23.88
C SER A 286 -17.89 12.96 22.48
N ASP A 287 -16.76 12.28 22.23
CA ASP A 287 -16.06 12.35 20.95
C ASP A 287 -16.91 11.68 19.86
N ILE A 288 -17.49 10.52 20.17
CA ILE A 288 -18.39 9.81 19.25
C ILE A 288 -19.59 10.67 18.87
N ARG A 289 -20.23 11.35 19.84
CA ARG A 289 -21.33 12.27 19.55
C ARG A 289 -20.90 13.45 18.69
N ALA A 290 -19.72 14.03 18.94
CA ALA A 290 -19.19 15.14 18.16
C ALA A 290 -18.89 14.74 16.71
N ILE A 291 -18.27 13.57 16.52
CA ILE A 291 -17.97 13.01 15.20
C ILE A 291 -19.27 12.69 14.45
N ALA A 292 -20.21 12.00 15.09
CA ALA A 292 -21.49 11.63 14.50
C ALA A 292 -22.31 12.86 14.05
N ALA A 293 -22.28 13.95 14.81
CA ALA A 293 -22.95 15.21 14.45
C ALA A 293 -22.38 15.88 13.19
N GLY A 294 -21.15 15.53 12.80
CA GLY A 294 -20.51 16.02 11.57
C GLY A 294 -20.84 15.21 10.32
N ILE A 295 -21.53 14.07 10.44
CA ILE A 295 -21.82 13.16 9.34
C ILE A 295 -23.29 13.31 8.93
N SER A 296 -23.52 13.50 7.63
CA SER A 296 -24.84 13.56 7.02
C SER A 296 -25.03 12.37 6.06
N ASN A 297 -25.24 12.64 4.77
CA ASN A 297 -25.38 11.65 3.70
C ASN A 297 -24.06 11.43 2.92
N GLU A 298 -22.95 11.99 3.37
CA GLU A 298 -21.62 11.72 2.82
C GLU A 298 -20.74 11.07 3.90
N LEU A 299 -20.32 9.83 3.67
CA LEU A 299 -19.42 9.10 4.55
C LEU A 299 -17.99 9.20 4.01
N ASN A 300 -17.05 9.59 4.85
CA ASN A 300 -15.63 9.68 4.52
C ASN A 300 -14.78 9.26 5.73
N TYR A 301 -13.46 9.30 5.61
CA TYR A 301 -12.60 9.35 6.78
C TYR A 301 -12.80 10.66 7.56
N THR A 302 -12.44 10.66 8.84
CA THR A 302 -12.46 11.83 9.71
C THR A 302 -11.15 11.95 10.46
N VAL A 303 -10.54 13.14 10.41
CA VAL A 303 -9.47 13.52 11.34
C VAL A 303 -10.12 14.31 12.48
N PHE A 304 -10.02 13.77 13.70
CA PHE A 304 -10.58 14.39 14.90
C PHE A 304 -9.52 14.41 15.99
N GLN A 305 -9.04 15.60 16.35
CA GLN A 305 -7.88 15.76 17.25
C GLN A 305 -6.66 15.01 16.71
N ASP A 306 -6.12 14.06 17.48
CA ASP A 306 -5.00 13.19 17.12
C ASP A 306 -5.45 11.83 16.53
N TYR A 307 -6.75 11.65 16.27
CA TYR A 307 -7.29 10.46 15.61
C TYR A 307 -7.42 10.68 14.10
N SER A 308 -7.05 9.65 13.34
CA SER A 308 -7.45 9.47 11.95
C SER A 308 -8.32 8.22 11.88
N LEU A 309 -9.58 8.37 11.50
CA LEU A 309 -10.59 7.32 11.49
C LEU A 309 -11.11 7.10 10.07
N SER A 310 -11.01 5.89 9.56
CA SER A 310 -11.59 5.49 8.27
C SER A 310 -13.12 5.39 8.39
N ALA A 311 -13.81 5.29 7.26
CA ALA A 311 -15.26 5.03 7.25
C ALA A 311 -15.62 3.72 7.99
N SER A 312 -14.77 2.70 7.91
CA SER A 312 -14.98 1.43 8.61
C SER A 312 -14.76 1.53 10.12
N GLU A 313 -13.76 2.28 10.55
CA GLU A 313 -13.54 2.55 11.97
C GLU A 313 -14.67 3.38 12.57
N LEU A 314 -15.19 4.37 11.82
CA LEU A 314 -16.38 5.15 12.18
C LEU A 314 -17.61 4.23 12.36
N HIS A 315 -17.85 3.34 11.40
CA HIS A 315 -18.92 2.35 11.52
C HIS A 315 -18.76 1.50 12.78
N ALA A 316 -17.57 0.95 13.02
CA ALA A 316 -17.29 0.12 14.19
C ALA A 316 -17.57 0.85 15.51
N VAL A 317 -17.09 2.10 15.66
CA VAL A 317 -17.28 2.85 16.91
C VAL A 317 -18.73 3.31 17.11
N PHE A 318 -19.48 3.57 16.03
CA PHE A 318 -20.92 3.87 16.12
C PHE A 318 -21.73 2.65 16.55
N CYS A 319 -21.42 1.48 15.99
CA CYS A 319 -22.03 0.22 16.43
C CYS A 319 -21.73 -0.04 17.92
N ARG A 320 -20.46 0.07 18.33
CA ARG A 320 -20.03 -0.12 19.72
C ARG A 320 -20.72 0.86 20.67
N TYR A 321 -20.85 2.13 20.28
CA TYR A 321 -21.55 3.14 21.08
C TYR A 321 -23.01 2.79 21.34
N LEU A 322 -23.75 2.40 20.30
CA LEU A 322 -25.17 2.06 20.43
C LEU A 322 -25.41 0.74 21.16
N LEU A 323 -24.43 -0.17 21.14
CA LEU A 323 -24.45 -1.45 21.86
C LEU A 323 -23.86 -1.37 23.27
N GLY A 324 -23.38 -0.20 23.72
CA GLY A 324 -22.78 -0.03 25.05
C GLY A 324 -21.46 -0.78 25.26
N GLN A 325 -20.66 -0.90 24.19
CA GLN A 325 -19.38 -1.60 24.18
C GLN A 325 -18.19 -0.62 24.24
N ASP A 326 -16.98 -1.15 24.42
CA ASP A 326 -15.74 -0.36 24.40
C ASP A 326 -15.55 0.32 23.03
N LEU A 327 -15.32 1.65 23.05
CA LEU A 327 -15.28 2.53 21.89
C LEU A 327 -13.91 2.54 21.20
N ILE A 328 -13.42 1.35 20.86
CA ILE A 328 -12.13 1.14 20.21
C ILE A 328 -12.35 1.15 18.69
N PRO A 329 -11.63 2.00 17.92
CA PRO A 329 -11.61 1.93 16.47
C PRO A 329 -11.12 0.56 16.00
N GLU A 330 -11.82 -0.03 15.04
CA GLU A 330 -11.49 -1.35 14.52
C GLU A 330 -11.55 -1.33 12.99
N LEU A 331 -10.52 -1.90 12.35
CA LEU A 331 -10.49 -2.06 10.91
C LEU A 331 -11.52 -3.12 10.51
N ILE A 332 -12.40 -2.74 9.58
CA ILE A 332 -13.32 -3.65 8.91
C ILE A 332 -13.19 -3.39 7.41
N TYR A 333 -12.95 -4.42 6.61
CA TYR A 333 -12.88 -4.28 5.16
C TYR A 333 -14.26 -3.92 4.58
N GLY A 334 -14.26 -3.22 3.45
CA GLY A 334 -15.48 -2.86 2.74
C GLY A 334 -16.21 -4.10 2.17
N PRO A 335 -17.49 -3.95 1.82
CA PRO A 335 -18.31 -5.08 1.35
C PRO A 335 -17.78 -5.71 0.06
N GLU A 336 -18.22 -6.94 -0.22
CA GLU A 336 -17.87 -7.67 -1.43
C GLU A 336 -18.51 -7.02 -2.66
N ASN A 337 -19.76 -6.58 -2.50
CA ASN A 337 -20.56 -5.94 -3.54
C ASN A 337 -21.22 -4.66 -3.06
N GLU A 338 -21.44 -3.74 -3.99
CA GLU A 338 -22.32 -2.59 -3.75
C GLU A 338 -23.78 -3.02 -3.91
N THR A 339 -24.62 -2.64 -2.96
CA THR A 339 -26.06 -2.90 -3.00
C THR A 339 -26.85 -1.62 -2.79
N GLN A 340 -28.02 -1.52 -3.41
CA GLN A 340 -28.98 -0.47 -3.08
C GLN A 340 -29.81 -0.88 -1.87
N SER A 341 -30.04 0.07 -0.97
CA SER A 341 -30.96 -0.11 0.14
C SER A 341 -32.39 -0.26 -0.37
N ASP A 342 -33.15 -1.16 0.25
CA ASP A 342 -34.59 -1.28 0.03
C ASP A 342 -35.29 0.00 0.54
N PRO A 343 -36.35 0.50 -0.13
CA PRO A 343 -37.19 1.54 0.44
C PRO A 343 -37.82 1.05 1.74
N ALA A 344 -37.53 1.75 2.84
CA ALA A 344 -37.98 1.38 4.17
C ALA A 344 -38.95 2.43 4.74
N GLU A 345 -39.96 1.98 5.48
CA GLU A 345 -40.69 2.85 6.39
C GLU A 345 -39.81 3.20 7.61
N PRO A 346 -40.14 4.25 8.40
CA PRO A 346 -39.40 4.54 9.61
C PRO A 346 -39.28 3.32 10.53
N VAL A 347 -38.07 2.90 10.86
CA VAL A 347 -37.76 1.69 11.67
C VAL A 347 -37.42 2.07 13.10
N ARG A 348 -37.52 1.12 14.04
CA ARG A 348 -37.12 1.39 15.42
C ARG A 348 -35.62 1.36 15.58
N VAL A 349 -35.07 2.19 16.47
CA VAL A 349 -33.65 2.12 16.86
C VAL A 349 -33.29 0.73 17.41
N ALA A 350 -34.21 0.07 18.13
CA ALA A 350 -34.01 -1.32 18.57
C ALA A 350 -33.74 -2.31 17.41
N ASP A 351 -34.44 -2.16 16.28
CA ASP A 351 -34.26 -3.02 15.10
C ASP A 351 -32.89 -2.78 14.43
N ILE A 352 -32.43 -1.52 14.43
CA ILE A 352 -31.10 -1.13 13.97
C ILE A 352 -30.02 -1.76 14.87
N LYS A 353 -30.16 -1.64 16.20
CA LYS A 353 -29.25 -2.25 17.18
C LYS A 353 -29.19 -3.77 17.03
N GLN A 354 -30.33 -4.42 16.78
CA GLN A 354 -30.37 -5.85 16.49
C GLN A 354 -29.57 -6.18 15.22
N ALA A 355 -29.75 -5.43 14.14
CA ALA A 355 -29.04 -5.67 12.88
C ALA A 355 -27.51 -5.55 13.02
N ILE A 356 -27.03 -4.53 13.73
CA ILE A 356 -25.59 -4.28 13.91
C ILE A 356 -24.93 -5.20 14.95
N SER A 357 -25.73 -5.89 15.77
CA SER A 357 -25.22 -6.89 16.73
C SER A 357 -24.86 -8.24 16.09
N GLY A 358 -25.17 -8.42 14.80
CA GLY A 358 -24.86 -9.62 14.04
C GLY A 358 -23.35 -9.80 13.80
N GLN A 359 -22.94 -11.04 13.58
CA GLN A 359 -21.56 -11.36 13.21
C GLN A 359 -21.26 -10.93 11.77
N TYR A 360 -20.10 -10.32 11.56
CA TYR A 360 -19.65 -9.90 10.23
C TYR A 360 -19.01 -11.06 9.48
N PRO A 361 -19.05 -11.07 8.13
CA PRO A 361 -18.22 -11.95 7.32
C PRO A 361 -16.75 -11.90 7.75
N GLY A 362 -16.12 -13.07 7.83
CA GLY A 362 -14.69 -13.19 8.12
C GLY A 362 -13.85 -13.11 6.86
N LEU A 363 -12.67 -12.51 6.96
CA LEU A 363 -11.67 -12.38 5.91
C LEU A 363 -10.28 -12.61 6.51
N LEU A 364 -9.74 -13.82 6.35
CA LEU A 364 -8.50 -14.24 7.01
C LEU A 364 -8.57 -13.98 8.53
N ASP A 365 -7.70 -13.11 9.05
CA ASP A 365 -7.63 -12.72 10.46
C ASP A 365 -8.55 -11.52 10.81
N ASP A 366 -9.29 -11.00 9.83
CA ASP A 366 -10.05 -9.75 9.91
C ASP A 366 -11.54 -9.93 9.58
N MET A 367 -12.29 -8.83 9.71
CA MET A 367 -13.70 -8.76 9.36
C MET A 367 -13.91 -7.97 8.07
N GLN A 368 -14.99 -8.31 7.36
CA GLN A 368 -15.48 -7.60 6.19
C GLN A 368 -16.93 -7.18 6.43
N LEU A 369 -17.32 -5.99 5.99
CA LEU A 369 -18.72 -5.57 6.04
C LEU A 369 -19.59 -6.50 5.16
N PRO A 370 -20.81 -6.84 5.58
CA PRO A 370 -21.74 -7.54 4.70
C PRO A 370 -22.18 -6.61 3.56
N ASP A 371 -22.60 -7.18 2.44
CA ASP A 371 -23.15 -6.42 1.30
C ASP A 371 -24.38 -5.58 1.69
N TYR A 372 -25.13 -6.03 2.70
CA TYR A 372 -26.23 -5.32 3.33
C TYR A 372 -26.48 -5.84 4.75
N PHE A 373 -27.14 -5.02 5.56
CA PHE A 373 -27.68 -5.38 6.87
C PHE A 373 -29.18 -5.60 6.75
N ASN A 374 -29.74 -6.54 7.51
CA ASN A 374 -31.18 -6.74 7.59
C ASN A 374 -31.74 -5.95 8.78
N VAL A 375 -32.38 -4.82 8.49
CA VAL A 375 -32.98 -3.92 9.48
C VAL A 375 -34.50 -4.01 9.36
N ALA A 376 -35.18 -4.57 10.37
CA ALA A 376 -36.64 -4.75 10.38
C ALA A 376 -37.21 -5.44 9.12
N GLY A 377 -36.44 -6.31 8.46
CA GLY A 377 -36.84 -6.99 7.23
C GLY A 377 -36.41 -6.31 5.92
N TYR A 378 -35.80 -5.12 5.99
CA TYR A 378 -35.27 -4.37 4.84
C TYR A 378 -33.77 -4.59 4.69
N ARG A 379 -33.28 -4.71 3.45
CA ARG A 379 -31.84 -4.76 3.16
C ARG A 379 -31.32 -3.34 3.07
N ILE A 380 -30.49 -2.93 4.02
CA ILE A 380 -29.89 -1.60 4.06
C ILE A 380 -28.39 -1.74 3.81
N ASN A 381 -27.85 -1.01 2.82
CA ASN A 381 -26.43 -1.10 2.51
C ASN A 381 -25.57 -0.48 3.65
N PRO A 382 -24.27 -0.81 3.73
CA PRO A 382 -23.43 -0.33 4.83
C PRO A 382 -23.27 1.19 4.92
N VAL A 383 -23.29 1.92 3.80
CA VAL A 383 -23.09 3.39 3.78
C VAL A 383 -24.31 4.07 4.38
N ASP A 384 -25.49 3.74 3.87
CA ASP A 384 -26.79 4.24 4.33
C ASP A 384 -26.99 3.93 5.81
N LEU A 385 -26.66 2.70 6.24
CA LEU A 385 -26.74 2.32 7.64
C LEU A 385 -25.79 3.17 8.50
N THR A 386 -24.53 3.34 8.11
CA THR A 386 -23.54 4.09 8.90
C THR A 386 -23.94 5.55 9.10
N CYS A 387 -24.41 6.21 8.03
CA CYS A 387 -24.98 7.55 8.11
C CYS A 387 -26.21 7.59 9.04
N THR A 388 -27.07 6.57 8.97
CA THR A 388 -28.22 6.43 9.86
C THR A 388 -27.78 6.27 11.33
N LEU A 389 -26.75 5.46 11.63
CA LEU A 389 -26.19 5.32 12.98
C LEU A 389 -25.67 6.66 13.51
N ALA A 390 -24.97 7.43 12.66
CA ALA A 390 -24.50 8.76 13.02
C ALA A 390 -25.67 9.68 13.40
N ALA A 391 -26.76 9.67 12.61
CA ALA A 391 -27.96 10.45 12.92
C ALA A 391 -28.63 10.00 14.24
N VAL A 392 -28.70 8.69 14.52
CA VAL A 392 -29.20 8.16 15.81
C VAL A 392 -28.41 8.72 16.98
N ILE A 393 -27.08 8.66 16.87
CA ILE A 393 -26.16 9.11 17.93
C ILE A 393 -26.23 10.63 18.11
N ALA A 394 -26.23 11.40 17.02
CA ALA A 394 -26.21 12.86 17.05
C ALA A 394 -27.48 13.45 17.67
N ASN A 395 -28.64 12.82 17.42
CA ASN A 395 -29.92 13.28 17.95
C ASN A 395 -30.29 12.64 19.30
N GLY A 396 -29.54 11.64 19.76
CA GLY A 396 -29.80 10.94 21.02
C GLY A 396 -31.10 10.14 20.99
N TYR A 397 -31.39 9.47 19.87
CA TYR A 397 -32.57 8.61 19.77
C TYR A 397 -32.39 7.31 20.57
N GLU A 398 -33.47 6.87 21.19
CA GLU A 398 -33.55 5.70 22.06
C GLU A 398 -34.31 4.54 21.39
N ASP A 399 -34.30 3.34 21.99
CA ASP A 399 -34.76 2.07 21.38
C ASP A 399 -36.20 2.07 20.83
N GLU A 400 -37.09 2.89 21.40
CA GLU A 400 -38.49 2.99 20.99
C GLU A 400 -38.72 4.06 19.90
N ASP A 401 -37.76 4.95 19.68
CA ASP A 401 -37.85 5.97 18.64
C ASP A 401 -37.85 5.34 17.25
N ARG A 402 -38.69 5.90 16.36
CA ARG A 402 -38.78 5.50 14.96
C ARG A 402 -38.11 6.54 14.09
N ILE A 403 -37.17 6.12 13.27
CA ILE A 403 -36.38 7.02 12.44
C ILE A 403 -36.44 6.60 10.97
N GLU A 404 -36.34 7.58 10.08
CA GLU A 404 -36.13 7.33 8.65
C GLU A 404 -34.69 6.84 8.42
N ILE A 405 -34.54 5.80 7.59
CA ILE A 405 -33.23 5.38 7.11
C ILE A 405 -32.71 6.46 6.14
N ILE A 406 -31.47 6.90 6.32
CA ILE A 406 -30.80 7.74 5.33
C ILE A 406 -30.53 6.86 4.11
N THR A 407 -31.10 7.22 2.96
CA THR A 407 -30.94 6.47 1.70
C THR A 407 -30.16 7.26 0.66
N GLY A 408 -29.33 6.58 -0.13
CA GLY A 408 -28.55 7.22 -1.19
C GLY A 408 -27.36 8.01 -0.67
N ALA A 409 -26.86 7.64 0.51
CA ALA A 409 -25.61 8.16 1.02
C ALA A 409 -24.44 7.69 0.17
N VAL A 410 -23.37 8.49 0.14
CA VAL A 410 -22.21 8.26 -0.73
C VAL A 410 -20.97 8.01 0.11
N LEU A 411 -20.22 6.96 -0.23
CA LEU A 411 -18.86 6.77 0.26
C LEU A 411 -17.92 7.71 -0.50
N LYS A 412 -17.66 8.87 0.08
CA LYS A 412 -16.87 9.94 -0.53
C LYS A 412 -15.42 9.55 -0.74
N SER A 413 -14.86 8.68 0.09
CA SER A 413 -13.48 8.22 -0.06
C SER A 413 -13.22 7.49 -1.37
N LYS A 414 -14.26 7.03 -2.10
CA LYS A 414 -14.12 6.43 -3.44
C LYS A 414 -13.43 7.34 -4.46
N VAL A 415 -13.50 8.66 -4.29
CA VAL A 415 -12.85 9.63 -5.22
C VAL A 415 -11.33 9.50 -5.26
N HIS A 416 -10.75 8.87 -4.25
CA HIS A 416 -9.31 8.63 -4.11
C HIS A 416 -8.83 7.37 -4.84
N ALA A 417 -9.75 6.54 -5.34
CA ALA A 417 -9.42 5.39 -6.17
C ALA A 417 -9.49 5.76 -7.65
N ARG A 418 -8.50 5.32 -8.43
CA ARG A 418 -8.53 5.48 -9.88
C ARG A 418 -9.72 4.76 -10.51
N THR A 419 -10.10 5.24 -11.69
CA THR A 419 -11.25 4.71 -12.46
C THR A 419 -10.85 4.16 -13.82
N ASP A 420 -9.59 4.31 -14.23
CA ASP A 420 -9.13 3.79 -15.52
C ASP A 420 -8.93 2.27 -15.44
N GLU A 421 -9.72 1.54 -16.23
CA GLU A 421 -9.66 0.08 -16.33
C GLU A 421 -8.62 -0.41 -17.35
N ASN A 422 -8.08 0.46 -18.21
CA ASN A 422 -7.24 0.07 -19.34
C ASN A 422 -5.76 0.01 -18.96
N TRP A 423 -5.37 -1.07 -18.28
CA TRP A 423 -4.03 -1.19 -17.71
C TRP A 423 -2.99 -1.79 -18.65
N GLY A 424 -3.38 -2.50 -19.72
CA GLY A 424 -2.44 -3.11 -20.67
C GLY A 424 -1.30 -2.20 -21.13
N PRO A 425 -1.54 -0.92 -21.48
CA PRO A 425 -0.48 0.01 -21.86
C PRO A 425 0.41 0.54 -20.72
N GLN A 426 0.03 0.36 -19.46
CA GLN A 426 0.69 0.98 -18.30
C GLN A 426 1.99 0.27 -17.91
N TRP A 427 2.15 -1.01 -18.27
CA TRP A 427 3.34 -1.79 -17.96
C TRP A 427 3.64 -2.78 -19.08
N SER A 428 4.86 -2.79 -19.59
CA SER A 428 5.19 -3.53 -20.82
C SER A 428 4.97 -5.04 -20.72
N PRO A 429 5.19 -5.73 -19.58
CA PRO A 429 4.80 -7.13 -19.43
C PRO A 429 3.32 -7.38 -19.65
N PHE A 430 2.40 -6.50 -19.26
CA PHE A 430 0.97 -6.78 -19.40
C PHE A 430 0.56 -7.11 -20.85
N PRO A 431 -0.42 -8.02 -21.03
CA PRO A 431 -1.15 -8.11 -22.29
C PRO A 431 -1.64 -6.71 -22.70
N PRO A 432 -1.39 -6.24 -23.94
CA PRO A 432 -1.75 -4.87 -24.35
C PRO A 432 -3.23 -4.53 -24.22
N GLU A 433 -4.09 -5.55 -24.27
CA GLU A 433 -5.54 -5.48 -24.14
C GLU A 433 -6.06 -5.71 -22.71
N LEU A 434 -5.17 -5.87 -21.72
CA LEU A 434 -5.55 -6.12 -20.34
C LEU A 434 -6.46 -5.00 -19.82
N LYS A 435 -7.62 -5.41 -19.32
CA LYS A 435 -8.57 -4.57 -18.61
C LYS A 435 -8.81 -5.11 -17.21
N VAL A 436 -9.00 -4.21 -16.25
CA VAL A 436 -9.18 -4.57 -14.83
C VAL A 436 -10.41 -3.92 -14.14
N PRO A 437 -11.61 -3.95 -14.74
CA PRO A 437 -12.79 -3.31 -14.17
C PRO A 437 -13.14 -3.82 -12.76
N ASN A 438 -12.91 -5.10 -12.47
CA ASN A 438 -13.19 -5.66 -11.16
C ASN A 438 -12.18 -5.19 -10.12
N LEU A 439 -10.88 -5.09 -10.44
CA LEU A 439 -9.90 -4.50 -9.52
C LEU A 439 -10.25 -3.05 -9.21
N ILE A 440 -10.67 -2.25 -10.19
CA ILE A 440 -11.12 -0.86 -9.98
C ILE A 440 -12.33 -0.81 -9.04
N ARG A 441 -13.34 -1.65 -9.29
CA ARG A 441 -14.53 -1.76 -8.44
C ARG A 441 -14.15 -2.12 -6.99
N LEU A 442 -13.32 -3.15 -6.80
CA LEU A 442 -12.87 -3.57 -5.49
C LEU A 442 -12.02 -2.49 -4.80
N SER A 443 -11.19 -1.76 -5.55
CA SER A 443 -10.40 -0.64 -5.03
C SER A 443 -11.29 0.38 -4.33
N GLN A 444 -12.36 0.78 -5.03
CA GLN A 444 -13.36 1.73 -4.56
C GLN A 444 -14.11 1.18 -3.35
N LEU A 445 -14.53 -0.09 -3.38
CA LEU A 445 -15.19 -0.72 -2.24
C LEU A 445 -14.29 -0.78 -1.00
N GLN A 446 -12.98 -0.94 -1.17
CA GLN A 446 -12.07 -0.99 -0.03
C GLN A 446 -11.59 0.38 0.47
N THR A 447 -12.00 1.49 -0.18
CA THR A 447 -11.81 2.85 0.37
C THR A 447 -12.59 3.10 1.67
N TRP A 448 -13.42 2.14 2.10
CA TRP A 448 -13.91 2.05 3.48
C TRP A 448 -12.79 2.09 4.53
N THR A 449 -11.62 1.57 4.17
CA THR A 449 -10.43 1.49 5.03
C THR A 449 -9.47 2.67 4.84
N LEU A 450 -9.74 3.56 3.89
CA LEU A 450 -8.87 4.68 3.55
C LEU A 450 -8.94 5.76 4.65
N LYS A 451 -7.77 6.25 5.08
CA LYS A 451 -7.65 7.44 5.95
C LYS A 451 -6.24 8.05 5.85
N PRO A 452 -6.04 9.34 6.15
CA PRO A 452 -4.72 9.93 6.18
C PRO A 452 -3.86 9.31 7.29
N ALA A 453 -2.56 9.19 7.04
CA ALA A 453 -1.60 8.94 8.10
C ALA A 453 -1.17 10.28 8.70
N LEU A 454 -0.96 10.32 10.01
CA LEU A 454 -0.55 11.54 10.71
C LEU A 454 0.94 11.44 11.04
N PHE A 455 1.73 12.41 10.55
CA PHE A 455 3.17 12.52 10.77
C PHE A 455 3.51 13.80 11.55
#